data_AF-A0A258ARS5-F1
#
_entry.id   AF-A0A258ARS5-F1
#
_cell.length_a   1.000
_cell.length_b   1.000
_cell.length_c   1.000
_cell.angle_alpha   90.00
_cell.angle_beta   90.00
_cell.angle_gamma   90.00
#
_symmetry.space_group_name_H-M   'P 1'
#
loop_
_entity.id
_entity.type
_entity.pdbx_description
1 polymer ?
#
loop_
_entity_poly.entity_id
_entity_poly.type
_entity_poly.pdbx_seq_one_letter_code
_entity_poly.pdbx_strand_id
1 'polypeptide(L)'
;MPSLFSWIGSHVFDLISAAGIIAGLAFTTASFREDTRSRRLSNLVRLTEQHRDIWEESQNNPKLARIRDPHADLYTKPVTQEETQFVMLLMFHLHCWYRAIQEGEVSVLEGLELDIQNFFQRPIPRHVWIERRAFFDSDFRHFIDGVLKK
;
A
#
# COMPACT_ATOMS: atom_id res chain seq x y z
N MET A 1 18.61 55.02 30.08
CA MET A 1 18.12 53.93 29.22
C MET A 1 18.92 52.70 29.58
N PRO A 2 18.32 51.62 30.11
CA PRO A 2 19.08 50.41 30.35
C PRO A 2 19.69 49.98 29.02
N SER A 3 21.01 49.84 28.99
CA SER A 3 21.71 49.42 27.77
C SER A 3 21.31 47.98 27.49
N LEU A 4 21.09 47.65 26.21
CA LEU A 4 20.75 46.30 25.74
C LEU A 4 21.64 45.22 26.40
N PHE A 5 22.91 45.55 26.64
CA PHE A 5 23.89 44.70 27.31
C PHE A 5 23.54 44.35 28.77
N SER A 6 23.02 45.30 29.56
CA SER A 6 22.62 45.05 30.96
C SER A 6 21.37 44.16 31.06
N TRP A 7 20.47 44.26 30.08
CA TRP A 7 19.28 43.42 29.99
C TRP A 7 19.62 42.00 29.52
N ILE A 8 20.50 41.87 28.50
CA ILE A 8 21.00 40.57 28.05
C ILE A 8 21.75 39.84 29.17
N GLY A 9 22.57 40.54 29.95
CA GLY A 9 23.30 39.93 31.06
C GLY A 9 22.38 39.35 32.15
N SER A 10 21.21 39.96 32.38
CA SER A 10 20.23 39.46 33.36
C SER A 10 19.30 38.37 32.83
N HIS A 11 19.12 38.26 31.51
CA HIS A 11 18.21 37.28 30.87
C HIS A 11 18.94 36.24 30.00
N VAL A 12 20.26 36.11 30.14
CA VAL A 12 21.06 35.17 29.32
C VAL A 12 20.60 33.72 29.48
N PHE A 13 20.22 33.33 30.70
CA PHE A 13 19.69 31.99 30.96
C PHE A 13 18.36 31.77 30.23
N ASP A 14 17.43 32.72 30.32
CA ASP A 14 16.13 32.64 29.64
C ASP A 14 16.29 32.57 28.11
N LEU A 15 17.23 33.34 27.55
CA LEU A 15 17.55 33.32 26.12
C LEU A 15 18.11 31.95 25.69
N ILE A 16 19.03 31.37 26.48
CA ILE A 16 19.59 30.04 26.20
C ILE A 16 18.51 28.96 26.35
N SER A 17 17.67 29.03 27.38
CA SER A 17 16.56 28.10 27.59
C SER A 17 15.56 28.17 26.44
N ALA A 18 15.17 29.38 26.01
CA ALA A 18 14.28 29.57 24.87
C ALA A 18 14.90 29.02 23.58
N ALA A 19 16.17 29.31 23.32
CA ALA A 19 16.89 28.77 22.18
C ALA A 19 16.96 27.23 22.21
N GLY A 20 17.20 26.64 23.39
CA GLY A 20 17.23 25.19 23.59
C GLY A 20 15.87 24.53 23.33
N ILE A 21 14.78 25.14 23.79
CA ILE A 21 13.41 24.65 23.52
C ILE A 21 13.11 24.70 22.02
N ILE A 22 13.40 25.83 21.36
CA ILE A 22 13.16 25.99 19.92
C ILE A 22 14.00 25.00 19.12
N ALA A 23 15.29 24.86 19.44
CA ALA A 23 16.19 23.92 18.77
C ALA A 23 15.74 22.48 19.00
N GLY A 24 15.33 22.13 20.22
CA GLY A 24 14.79 20.81 20.55
C GLY A 24 13.55 20.49 19.74
N LEU A 25 12.56 21.39 19.69
CA LEU A 25 11.34 21.21 18.89
C LEU A 25 11.61 21.10 17.39
N ALA A 26 12.55 21.90 16.87
CA ALA A 26 12.97 21.84 15.48
C ALA A 26 13.63 20.50 15.15
N PHE A 27 14.54 20.03 16.02
CA PHE A 27 15.20 18.73 15.89
C PHE A 27 14.19 17.58 15.95
N THR A 28 13.27 17.60 16.93
CA THR A 28 12.19 16.61 17.05
C THR A 28 11.34 16.57 15.80
N THR A 29 10.94 17.72 15.27
CA THR A 29 10.16 17.80 14.02
C THR A 29 10.92 17.22 12.84
N ALA A 30 12.21 17.54 12.69
CA ALA A 30 13.05 16.99 11.63
C ALA A 30 13.21 15.46 11.75
N SER A 31 13.43 14.97 12.97
CA SER A 31 13.55 13.53 13.26
C SER A 31 12.27 12.76 12.94
N PHE A 32 11.10 13.27 13.34
CA PHE A 32 9.81 12.66 13.01
C PHE A 32 9.53 12.59 11.51
N ARG A 33 9.96 13.63 10.77
CA ARG A 33 9.80 13.66 9.30
C ARG A 33 10.66 12.59 8.62
N GLU A 34 11.90 12.42 9.06
CA GLU A 34 12.79 11.39 8.52
C GLU A 34 12.33 9.98 8.88
N ASP A 35 11.86 9.76 10.12
CA ASP A 35 11.28 8.49 10.55
C ASP A 35 10.06 8.10 9.68
N THR A 36 9.16 9.06 9.45
CA THR A 36 7.99 8.85 8.58
C THR A 36 8.42 8.47 7.16
N ARG A 37 9.44 9.14 6.61
CA ARG A 37 9.96 8.85 5.27
C ARG A 37 10.56 7.45 5.18
N SER A 38 11.37 7.07 6.17
CA SER A 38 12.00 5.76 6.26
C SER A 38 10.96 4.63 6.34
N ARG A 39 9.95 4.79 7.19
CA ARG A 39 8.83 3.84 7.33
C ARG A 39 8.07 3.63 6.02
N ARG A 40 7.72 4.72 5.32
CA ARG A 40 7.04 4.64 4.02
C ARG A 40 7.86 3.89 2.97
N LEU A 41 9.16 4.17 2.91
CA LEU A 41 10.07 3.44 2.01
C LEU A 41 10.13 1.94 2.36
N SER A 42 10.27 1.61 3.65
CA SER A 42 10.28 0.22 4.11
C SER A 42 8.96 -0.52 3.78
N ASN A 43 7.82 0.13 3.99
CA ASN A 43 6.51 -0.41 3.64
C ASN A 43 6.36 -0.66 2.14
N LEU A 44 6.83 0.28 1.31
CA LEU A 44 6.81 0.13 -0.16
C LEU A 44 7.67 -1.06 -0.62
N VAL A 45 8.90 -1.18 -0.09
CA VAL A 45 9.80 -2.30 -0.41
C VAL A 45 9.15 -3.63 -0.01
N ARG A 46 8.61 -3.70 1.22
CA ARG A 46 7.97 -4.93 1.72
C ARG A 46 6.75 -5.34 0.89
N LEU A 47 5.89 -4.40 0.52
CA LEU A 47 4.73 -4.70 -0.34
C LEU A 47 5.19 -5.17 -1.72
N THR A 48 6.27 -4.60 -2.25
CA THR A 48 6.83 -5.01 -3.56
C THR A 48 7.45 -6.41 -3.49
N GLU A 49 8.17 -6.75 -2.41
CA GLU A 49 8.71 -8.09 -2.17
C GLU A 49 7.58 -9.12 -2.10
N GLN A 50 6.53 -8.84 -1.30
CA GLN A 50 5.35 -9.71 -1.21
C GLN A 50 4.68 -9.91 -2.57
N HIS A 51 4.59 -8.85 -3.39
CA HIS A 51 4.04 -8.95 -4.74
C HIS A 51 4.85 -9.91 -5.61
N ARG A 52 6.18 -9.78 -5.59
CA ARG A 52 7.09 -10.66 -6.33
C ARG A 52 6.93 -12.11 -5.87
N ASP A 53 6.92 -12.36 -4.57
CA ASP A 53 6.83 -13.71 -4.02
C ASP A 53 5.50 -14.40 -4.40
N ILE A 54 4.38 -13.65 -4.44
CA ILE A 54 3.09 -14.15 -4.94
C ILE A 54 3.19 -14.54 -6.42
N TRP A 55 3.79 -13.70 -7.26
CA TRP A 55 3.91 -14.00 -8.69
C TRP A 55 4.89 -15.12 -9.00
N GLU A 56 5.95 -15.26 -8.21
CA GLU A 56 6.89 -16.37 -8.30
C GLU A 56 6.17 -17.72 -8.08
N GLU A 57 5.28 -17.80 -7.09
CA GLU A 57 4.44 -19.00 -6.88
C GLU A 57 3.56 -19.30 -8.10
N SER A 58 2.93 -18.29 -8.71
CA SER A 58 2.13 -18.47 -9.93
C SER A 58 2.95 -18.97 -11.12
N GLN A 59 4.21 -18.55 -11.22
CA GLN A 59 5.11 -18.96 -12.29
C GLN A 59 5.63 -20.39 -12.11
N ASN A 60 5.92 -20.77 -10.86
CA ASN A 60 6.53 -22.06 -10.54
C ASN A 60 5.53 -23.19 -10.29
N ASN A 61 4.24 -22.88 -10.11
CA ASN A 61 3.21 -23.87 -9.82
C ASN A 61 2.29 -24.12 -11.04
N PRO A 62 2.42 -25.27 -11.73
CA PRO A 62 1.60 -25.60 -12.90
C PRO A 62 0.09 -25.62 -12.64
N LYS A 63 -0.32 -25.86 -11.39
CA LYS A 63 -1.75 -25.85 -11.00
C LYS A 63 -2.39 -24.46 -11.17
N LEU A 64 -1.59 -23.40 -11.15
CA LEU A 64 -2.04 -22.02 -11.25
C LEU A 64 -1.97 -21.45 -12.67
N ALA A 65 -1.50 -22.26 -13.64
CA ALA A 65 -1.26 -21.79 -15.01
C ALA A 65 -2.51 -21.18 -15.67
N ARG A 66 -3.69 -21.75 -15.41
CA ARG A 66 -4.96 -21.31 -16.00
C ARG A 66 -5.42 -19.94 -15.51
N ILE A 67 -4.93 -19.45 -14.36
CA ILE A 67 -5.31 -18.13 -13.82
C ILE A 67 -4.96 -17.00 -14.80
N ARG A 68 -3.87 -17.19 -15.56
CA ARG A 68 -3.39 -16.22 -16.55
C ARG A 68 -3.95 -16.45 -17.96
N ASP A 69 -4.67 -17.56 -18.17
CA ASP A 69 -5.21 -17.95 -19.48
C ASP A 69 -6.50 -17.16 -19.78
N PRO A 70 -6.52 -16.30 -20.82
CA PRO A 70 -7.72 -15.57 -21.20
C PRO A 70 -8.86 -16.47 -21.70
N HIS A 71 -8.57 -17.72 -22.05
CA HIS A 71 -9.51 -18.68 -22.61
C HIS A 71 -9.76 -19.89 -21.69
N ALA A 72 -9.46 -19.76 -20.39
CA ALA A 72 -9.72 -20.81 -19.41
C ALA A 72 -11.20 -21.25 -19.43
N ASP A 73 -11.45 -22.49 -19.85
CA ASP A 73 -12.79 -23.07 -19.84
C ASP A 73 -13.21 -23.41 -18.41
N LEU A 74 -14.26 -22.73 -17.91
CA LEU A 74 -14.82 -22.95 -16.58
C LEU A 74 -16.00 -23.94 -16.58
N TYR A 75 -16.52 -24.32 -17.75
CA TYR A 75 -17.67 -25.20 -17.87
C TYR A 75 -17.25 -26.67 -17.74
N THR A 76 -16.27 -27.12 -18.51
CA THR A 76 -15.78 -28.51 -18.40
C THR A 76 -14.72 -28.69 -17.32
N LYS A 77 -14.06 -27.61 -16.93
CA LYS A 77 -12.99 -27.59 -15.92
C LYS A 77 -13.31 -26.48 -14.90
N PRO A 78 -14.08 -26.76 -13.84
CA PRO A 78 -14.42 -25.75 -12.86
C PRO A 78 -13.16 -25.16 -12.21
N VAL A 79 -13.31 -23.98 -11.60
CA VAL A 79 -12.24 -23.33 -10.84
C VAL A 79 -11.83 -24.24 -9.68
N THR A 80 -10.53 -24.50 -9.55
CA THR A 80 -10.00 -25.36 -8.48
C THR A 80 -9.88 -24.60 -7.16
N GLN A 81 -9.68 -25.35 -6.07
CA GLN A 81 -9.45 -24.74 -4.77
C GLN A 81 -8.13 -23.97 -4.75
N GLU A 82 -7.07 -24.50 -5.36
CA GLU A 82 -5.77 -23.82 -5.46
C GLU A 82 -5.86 -22.53 -6.26
N GLU A 83 -6.59 -22.54 -7.38
CA GLU A 83 -6.85 -21.33 -8.18
C GLU A 83 -7.62 -20.28 -7.36
N THR A 84 -8.64 -20.70 -6.64
CA THR A 84 -9.43 -19.82 -5.76
C THR A 84 -8.56 -19.21 -4.66
N GLN A 85 -7.75 -20.03 -3.98
CA GLN A 85 -6.88 -19.57 -2.89
C GLN A 85 -5.84 -18.59 -3.38
N PHE A 86 -5.23 -18.83 -4.55
CA PHE A 86 -4.27 -17.92 -5.14
C PHE A 86 -4.91 -16.58 -5.50
N VAL A 87 -6.07 -16.58 -6.17
CA VAL A 87 -6.76 -15.33 -6.49
C VAL A 87 -7.14 -14.58 -5.22
N MET A 88 -7.63 -15.27 -4.19
CA MET A 88 -7.92 -14.64 -2.89
C MET A 88 -6.68 -14.03 -2.25
N LEU A 89 -5.53 -14.71 -2.29
CA LEU A 89 -4.26 -14.18 -1.79
C LEU A 89 -3.88 -12.89 -2.53
N LEU A 90 -3.98 -12.87 -3.85
CA LEU A 90 -3.69 -11.67 -4.64
C LEU A 90 -4.69 -10.54 -4.34
N MET A 91 -5.96 -10.85 -4.09
CA MET A 91 -6.97 -9.86 -3.70
C MET A 91 -6.74 -9.29 -2.31
N PHE A 92 -6.34 -10.10 -1.33
CA PHE A 92 -5.91 -9.59 -0.03
C PHE A 92 -4.65 -8.73 -0.14
N HIS A 93 -3.71 -9.12 -1.00
CA HIS A 93 -2.53 -8.30 -1.25
C HIS A 93 -2.88 -6.95 -1.91
N LEU A 94 -3.78 -6.95 -2.90
CA LEU A 94 -4.29 -5.71 -3.50
C LEU A 94 -5.06 -4.84 -2.49
N HIS A 95 -5.79 -5.46 -1.56
CA HIS A 95 -6.45 -4.76 -0.46
C HIS A 95 -5.44 -4.08 0.46
N CYS A 96 -4.33 -4.74 0.80
CA CYS A 96 -3.23 -4.13 1.55
C CYS A 96 -2.64 -2.91 0.83
N TRP A 97 -2.39 -3.01 -0.48
CA TRP A 97 -1.94 -1.87 -1.31
C TRP A 97 -2.95 -0.73 -1.29
N TYR A 98 -4.23 -1.03 -1.51
CA TYR A 98 -5.30 -0.03 -1.47
C TYR A 98 -5.30 0.72 -0.13
N ARG A 99 -5.23 0.01 1.00
CA ARG A 99 -5.19 0.64 2.32
C ARG A 99 -3.92 1.46 2.54
N ALA A 100 -2.75 0.95 2.16
CA ALA A 100 -1.50 1.69 2.27
C ALA A 100 -1.51 2.99 1.43
N ILE A 101 -2.16 2.97 0.26
CA ILE A 101 -2.35 4.16 -0.58
C ILE A 101 -3.29 5.16 0.09
N GLN A 102 -4.44 4.69 0.61
CA GLN A 102 -5.43 5.56 1.26
C GLN A 102 -4.85 6.28 2.50
N GLU A 103 -4.02 5.59 3.28
CA GLU A 103 -3.35 6.16 4.46
C GLU A 103 -2.11 7.00 4.10
N GLY A 104 -1.76 7.12 2.81
CA GLY A 104 -0.59 7.86 2.34
C GLY A 104 0.75 7.23 2.74
N GLU A 105 0.75 5.94 3.11
CA GLU A 105 1.96 5.16 3.41
C GLU A 105 2.75 4.84 2.15
N VAL A 106 2.06 4.62 1.02
CA VAL A 106 2.68 4.45 -0.30
C VAL A 106 1.98 5.31 -1.34
N SER A 107 2.72 5.72 -2.37
CA SER A 107 2.14 6.40 -3.53
C SER A 107 1.41 5.43 -4.45
N VAL A 108 0.40 5.92 -5.17
CA VAL A 108 -0.26 5.16 -6.23
C VAL A 108 0.78 4.72 -7.27
N LEU A 109 0.77 3.44 -7.62
CA LEU A 109 1.57 2.89 -8.71
C LEU A 109 0.96 3.30 -10.05
N GLU A 110 1.79 3.81 -10.95
CA GLU A 110 1.39 4.07 -12.33
C GLU A 110 0.96 2.76 -13.00
N GLY A 111 -0.19 2.77 -13.69
CA GLY A 111 -0.72 1.59 -14.35
C GLY A 111 -1.41 0.56 -13.44
N LEU A 112 -1.52 0.81 -12.13
CA LEU A 112 -2.23 -0.10 -11.21
C LEU A 112 -3.66 -0.42 -11.66
N GLU A 113 -4.42 0.59 -12.11
CA GLU A 113 -5.77 0.37 -12.61
C GLU A 113 -5.79 -0.53 -13.86
N LEU A 114 -4.82 -0.38 -14.77
CA LEU A 114 -4.70 -1.20 -15.97
C LEU A 114 -4.34 -2.65 -15.63
N ASP A 115 -3.48 -2.87 -14.64
CA ASP A 115 -3.14 -4.20 -14.15
C ASP A 115 -4.35 -4.90 -13.52
N ILE A 116 -5.09 -4.19 -12.67
CA ILE A 116 -6.36 -4.67 -12.09
C ILE A 116 -7.33 -5.06 -13.20
N GLN A 117 -7.53 -4.19 -14.20
CA GLN A 117 -8.39 -4.48 -15.35
C GLN A 117 -7.92 -5.73 -16.11
N ASN A 118 -6.63 -5.83 -16.43
CA ASN A 118 -6.07 -6.97 -17.15
C ASN A 118 -6.28 -8.28 -16.39
N PHE A 119 -6.05 -8.28 -15.08
CA PHE A 119 -6.24 -9.42 -14.22
C PHE A 119 -7.71 -9.88 -14.21
N PHE A 120 -8.65 -8.95 -14.04
CA PHE A 120 -10.08 -9.26 -14.02
C PHE A 120 -10.72 -9.51 -15.39
N GLN A 121 -10.00 -9.27 -16.49
CA GLN A 121 -10.42 -9.76 -17.81
C GLN A 121 -10.26 -11.27 -17.97
N ARG A 122 -9.48 -11.93 -17.09
CA ARG A 122 -9.29 -13.38 -17.13
C ARG A 122 -10.49 -14.12 -16.51
N PRO A 123 -10.93 -15.27 -17.05
CA PRO A 123 -12.13 -15.97 -16.59
C PRO A 123 -12.08 -16.33 -15.10
N ILE A 124 -10.96 -16.88 -14.63
CA ILE A 124 -10.81 -17.38 -13.26
C ILE A 124 -10.82 -16.22 -12.23
N PRO A 125 -9.96 -15.20 -12.33
CA PRO A 125 -10.03 -14.02 -11.48
C PRO A 125 -11.42 -13.38 -11.38
N ARG A 126 -12.08 -13.21 -12.54
CA ARG A 126 -13.42 -12.62 -12.60
C ARG A 126 -14.44 -13.47 -11.86
N HIS A 127 -14.42 -14.78 -12.10
CA HIS A 127 -15.32 -15.73 -11.44
C HIS A 127 -15.14 -15.70 -9.92
N VAL A 128 -13.91 -15.81 -9.43
CA VAL A 128 -13.61 -15.79 -7.99
C VAL A 128 -14.03 -14.46 -7.35
N TRP A 129 -13.81 -13.32 -8.00
CA TRP A 129 -14.26 -12.03 -7.48
C TRP A 129 -15.78 -11.94 -7.33
N ILE A 130 -16.53 -12.39 -8.34
CA ILE A 130 -18.00 -12.38 -8.26
C ILE A 130 -18.47 -13.22 -7.07
N GLU A 131 -17.88 -14.38 -6.84
CA GLU A 131 -18.27 -15.26 -5.71
C GLU A 131 -17.80 -14.76 -4.35
N ARG A 132 -16.62 -14.14 -4.27
CA ARG A 132 -15.92 -13.89 -3.01
C ARG A 132 -15.78 -12.40 -2.66
N ARG A 133 -16.27 -11.47 -3.47
CA ARG A 133 -16.18 -10.02 -3.18
C ARG A 133 -16.76 -9.64 -1.81
N ALA A 134 -17.71 -10.41 -1.28
CA ALA A 134 -18.31 -10.17 0.05
C ALA A 134 -17.32 -10.32 1.22
N PHE A 135 -16.16 -10.94 1.03
CA PHE A 135 -15.09 -11.00 2.03
C PHE A 135 -14.35 -9.66 2.22
N PHE A 136 -14.57 -8.70 1.32
CA PHE A 136 -13.94 -7.39 1.36
C PHE A 136 -14.91 -6.30 1.80
N ASP A 137 -14.38 -5.29 2.47
CA ASP A 137 -15.16 -4.14 2.91
C ASP A 137 -15.79 -3.35 1.74
N SER A 138 -16.73 -2.47 2.07
CA SER A 138 -17.45 -1.67 1.06
C SER A 138 -16.51 -0.82 0.22
N ASP A 139 -15.54 -0.15 0.82
CA ASP A 139 -14.75 0.89 0.15
C ASP A 139 -13.85 0.25 -0.91
N PHE A 140 -13.21 -0.87 -0.56
CA PHE A 140 -12.43 -1.64 -1.51
C PHE A 140 -13.28 -2.17 -2.66
N ARG A 141 -14.49 -2.68 -2.37
CA ARG A 141 -15.41 -3.13 -3.42
C ARG A 141 -15.79 -2.01 -4.39
N HIS A 142 -16.05 -0.80 -3.88
CA HIS A 142 -16.37 0.35 -4.74
C HIS A 142 -15.16 0.77 -5.58
N PHE A 143 -13.96 0.72 -5.01
CA PHE A 143 -12.72 0.98 -5.74
C PHE A 143 -12.57 0.01 -6.93
N ILE A 144 -12.66 -1.29 -6.69
CA ILE A 144 -12.56 -2.30 -7.75
C ILE A 144 -13.68 -2.13 -8.80
N ASP A 145 -14.93 -1.97 -8.36
CA ASP A 145 -16.05 -1.75 -9.29
C ASP A 145 -15.87 -0.46 -10.12
N GLY A 146 -15.28 0.59 -9.56
CA GLY A 146 -14.95 1.83 -10.27
C GLY A 146 -13.88 1.61 -11.34
N VAL A 147 -12.84 0.83 -11.03
CA VAL A 147 -11.79 0.46 -11.98
C VAL A 147 -12.32 -0.42 -13.11
N LEU A 148 -13.21 -1.37 -12.82
CA LEU A 148 -13.77 -2.31 -13.81
C LEU A 148 -14.87 -1.73 -14.71
N LYS A 149 -15.37 -0.53 -14.41
CA LYS A 149 -16.38 0.18 -15.23
C LYS A 149 -15.77 1.13 -16.26
N LYS A 150 -14.47 1.43 -16.15
CA LYS A 150 -13.73 2.25 -17.11
C LYS A 150 -13.41 1.41 -18.35
#